data_AF-A0AB94IXF4-F1
#
_entry.id   AF-A0AB94IXF4-F1
#
_cell.length_a   1.000
_cell.length_b   1.000
_cell.length_c   1.000
_cell.angle_alpha   90.00
_cell.angle_beta   90.00
_cell.angle_gamma   90.00
#
_symmetry.space_group_name_H-M   'P 1'
#
loop_
_entity.id
_entity.type
_entity.pdbx_description
1 polymer ?
#
loop_
_entity_poly.entity_id
_entity_poly.type
_entity_poly.pdbx_seq_one_letter_code
_entity_poly.pdbx_strand_id
1 'polypeptide(L)'
;MGIDPSDPKNAHGENWARLKLYDSEKVAADVRKGLTYSKEPKYGLFLAPIEDMDKRPDVVLIVANPYNCMRIIQGYAYHHGMPASINMIGNQAVCLECTARPYVTRDINISLLCIGTRHRAGWGNDEMAVGVPQEQFADVVDGIVQTINQMESDANKEMIKKKFRDKNIPISIRFHYNYYMDC
;
A
#
# COMPACT_ATOMS: atom_id res chain seq x y z
N MET A 1 10.84 9.03 -4.91
CA MET A 1 12.22 8.51 -4.87
C MET A 1 13.29 9.53 -5.21
N GLY A 2 12.99 10.57 -6.03
CA GLY A 2 13.98 11.62 -6.32
C GLY A 2 15.11 11.14 -7.23
N ILE A 3 14.77 10.28 -8.20
CA ILE A 3 15.72 9.72 -9.17
C ILE A 3 16.15 10.79 -10.16
N ASP A 4 15.16 11.50 -10.72
CA ASP A 4 15.42 12.63 -11.61
C ASP A 4 15.70 13.91 -10.80
N PRO A 5 16.55 14.81 -11.32
CA PRO A 5 16.72 16.14 -10.76
C PRO A 5 15.38 16.87 -10.66
N SER A 6 15.23 17.70 -9.61
CA SER A 6 14.05 18.54 -9.49
C SER A 6 13.94 19.49 -10.68
N ASP A 7 12.83 19.44 -11.41
CA ASP A 7 12.49 20.46 -12.41
C ASP A 7 12.21 21.79 -11.70
N PRO A 8 13.07 22.83 -11.87
CA PRO A 8 12.87 24.12 -11.20
C PRO A 8 11.56 24.80 -11.59
N LYS A 9 11.02 24.50 -12.78
CA LYS A 9 9.77 25.10 -13.28
C LYS A 9 8.51 24.40 -12.74
N ASN A 10 8.69 23.30 -12.01
CA ASN A 10 7.61 22.55 -11.38
C ASN A 10 7.96 22.12 -9.94
N ALA A 11 8.92 22.81 -9.32
CA ALA A 11 9.42 22.47 -8.00
C ALA A 11 8.35 22.72 -6.93
N HIS A 12 7.45 23.69 -7.16
CA HIS A 12 6.46 24.16 -6.21
C HIS A 12 5.01 23.92 -6.66
N GLY A 13 4.78 23.08 -7.67
CA GLY A 13 3.44 22.68 -8.11
C GLY A 13 2.86 23.53 -9.26
N GLU A 14 3.66 24.39 -9.87
CA GLU A 14 3.29 25.30 -10.96
C GLU A 14 2.66 24.55 -12.15
N ASN A 15 3.20 23.39 -12.52
CA ASN A 15 2.63 22.60 -13.61
C ASN A 15 1.26 22.01 -13.23
N TRP A 16 1.07 21.65 -11.96
CA TRP A 16 -0.21 21.10 -11.49
C TRP A 16 -1.30 22.17 -11.39
N ALA A 17 -0.92 23.39 -11.02
CA ALA A 17 -1.80 24.55 -11.11
C ALA A 17 -2.16 24.88 -12.56
N ARG A 18 -1.17 24.89 -13.46
CA ARG A 18 -1.39 25.09 -14.91
C ARG A 18 -2.33 24.05 -15.52
N LEU A 19 -2.21 22.79 -15.10
CA LEU A 19 -3.09 21.69 -15.49
C LEU A 19 -4.46 21.73 -14.81
N LYS A 20 -4.71 22.69 -13.91
CA LYS A 20 -5.94 22.84 -13.13
C LYS A 20 -6.34 21.58 -12.38
N LEU A 21 -5.34 20.85 -11.86
CA LEU A 21 -5.59 19.69 -11.01
C LEU A 21 -6.10 20.10 -9.62
N TYR A 22 -5.89 21.37 -9.25
CA TYR A 22 -6.27 21.96 -7.98
C TYR A 22 -6.84 23.37 -8.20
N ASP A 23 -7.65 23.83 -7.26
CA ASP A 23 -8.39 25.11 -7.33
C ASP A 23 -7.47 26.34 -7.46
N SER A 24 -6.29 26.30 -6.84
CA SER A 24 -5.33 27.41 -6.89
C SER A 24 -3.88 26.94 -6.86
N GLU A 25 -2.97 27.83 -7.27
CA GLU A 25 -1.52 27.65 -7.13
C GLU A 25 -1.11 27.35 -5.70
N LYS A 26 -1.77 27.98 -4.72
CA LYS A 26 -1.54 27.73 -3.29
C LYS A 26 -1.83 26.28 -2.92
N VAL A 27 -2.99 25.76 -3.34
CA VAL A 27 -3.35 24.35 -3.08
C VAL A 27 -2.38 23.41 -3.80
N ALA A 28 -2.02 23.69 -5.05
CA ALA A 28 -1.04 22.90 -5.78
C ALA A 28 0.34 22.87 -5.07
N ALA A 29 0.77 24.00 -4.52
CA ALA A 29 2.01 24.10 -3.75
C ALA A 29 1.94 23.36 -2.42
N ASP A 30 0.82 23.42 -1.71
CA ASP A 30 0.64 22.70 -0.46
C ASP A 30 0.63 21.18 -0.68
N VAL A 31 0.01 20.71 -1.76
CA VAL A 31 0.13 19.31 -2.20
C VAL A 31 1.59 18.96 -2.48
N ARG A 32 2.33 19.81 -3.21
CA ARG A 32 3.73 19.58 -3.57
C ARG A 32 4.62 19.44 -2.32
N LYS A 33 4.37 20.23 -1.27
CA LYS A 33 5.07 20.15 0.03
C LYS A 33 4.80 18.84 0.78
N GLY A 34 3.62 18.24 0.61
CA GLY A 34 3.26 16.97 1.23
C GLY A 34 3.94 15.73 0.63
N LEU A 35 4.58 15.89 -0.54
CA LEU A 35 5.30 14.81 -1.21
C LEU A 35 6.56 14.40 -0.45
N THR A 36 6.89 13.12 -0.53
CA THR A 36 8.02 12.52 0.16
C THR A 36 9.07 12.07 -0.83
N TYR A 37 10.33 12.45 -0.58
CA TYR A 37 11.48 12.13 -1.40
C TYR A 37 12.56 11.46 -0.57
N SER A 38 13.32 10.56 -1.17
CA SER A 38 14.53 10.05 -0.52
C SER A 38 15.55 11.17 -0.45
N LYS A 39 16.24 11.28 0.68
CA LYS A 39 17.36 12.23 0.85
C LYS A 39 18.64 11.72 0.19
N GLU A 40 18.73 10.42 -0.03
CA GLU A 40 19.86 9.78 -0.67
C GLU A 40 19.61 9.71 -2.18
N PRO A 41 20.61 10.05 -3.02
CA PRO A 41 20.51 9.86 -4.46
C PRO A 41 20.22 8.39 -4.80
N LYS A 42 19.25 8.16 -5.70
CA LYS A 42 18.92 6.83 -6.22
C LYS A 42 19.13 6.83 -7.73
N TYR A 43 19.85 5.83 -8.23
CA TYR A 43 20.15 5.70 -9.66
C TYR A 43 19.00 5.07 -10.45
N GLY A 44 18.15 4.28 -9.80
CA GLY A 44 17.03 3.61 -10.46
C GLY A 44 16.17 2.81 -9.49
N LEU A 45 15.20 2.08 -10.04
CA LEU A 45 14.32 1.15 -9.34
C LEU A 45 14.47 -0.24 -9.93
N PHE A 46 14.48 -1.24 -9.06
CA PHE A 46 14.38 -2.64 -9.46
C PHE A 46 12.98 -3.15 -9.07
N LEU A 47 12.26 -3.70 -10.04
CA LEU A 47 10.89 -4.19 -9.89
C LEU A 47 10.81 -5.59 -10.47
N ALA A 48 10.26 -6.52 -9.70
CA ALA A 48 10.01 -7.89 -10.11
C ALA A 48 8.90 -8.49 -9.23
N PRO A 49 8.24 -9.58 -9.68
CA PRO A 49 7.47 -10.44 -8.78
C PRO A 49 8.34 -10.89 -7.60
N ILE A 50 7.76 -11.01 -6.40
CA ILE A 50 8.53 -11.31 -5.18
C ILE A 50 9.16 -12.70 -5.24
N GLU A 51 8.52 -13.63 -5.97
CA GLU A 51 8.99 -14.98 -6.24
C GLU A 51 10.24 -15.04 -7.13
N ASP A 52 10.48 -14.00 -7.94
CA ASP A 52 11.59 -13.91 -8.89
C ASP A 52 12.75 -13.06 -8.35
N MET A 53 12.64 -12.55 -7.11
CA MET A 53 13.67 -11.69 -6.51
C MET A 53 14.70 -12.48 -5.68
N ASP A 54 15.97 -12.35 -6.04
CA ASP A 54 17.09 -12.89 -5.25
C ASP A 54 17.33 -12.14 -3.92
N LYS A 55 16.89 -10.87 -3.86
CA LYS A 55 17.05 -9.99 -2.71
C LYS A 55 15.70 -9.57 -2.17
N ARG A 56 15.62 -9.39 -0.85
CA ARG A 56 14.42 -8.82 -0.23
C ARG A 56 14.18 -7.41 -0.76
N PRO A 57 12.95 -7.08 -1.22
CA PRO A 57 12.63 -5.73 -1.69
C PRO A 57 12.55 -4.76 -0.52
N ASP A 58 12.99 -3.52 -0.71
CA ASP A 58 12.86 -2.45 0.30
C ASP A 58 11.39 -2.12 0.62
N VAL A 59 10.50 -2.29 -0.36
CA VAL A 59 9.05 -2.09 -0.25
C VAL A 59 8.34 -3.16 -1.07
N VAL A 60 7.36 -3.84 -0.46
CA VAL A 60 6.46 -4.76 -1.15
C VAL A 60 5.21 -3.99 -1.58
N LEU A 61 4.89 -4.07 -2.87
CA LEU A 61 3.69 -3.50 -3.46
C LEU A 61 2.62 -4.59 -3.59
N ILE A 62 1.45 -4.36 -3.00
CA ILE A 62 0.31 -5.28 -3.08
C ILE A 62 -0.87 -4.54 -3.69
N VAL A 63 -1.36 -5.00 -4.84
CA VAL A 63 -2.60 -4.52 -5.45
C VAL A 63 -3.71 -5.50 -5.12
N ALA A 64 -4.81 -5.00 -4.56
CA ALA A 64 -5.93 -5.82 -4.14
C ALA A 64 -7.22 -4.99 -4.06
N ASN A 65 -8.35 -5.66 -3.80
CA ASN A 65 -9.61 -4.97 -3.54
C ASN A 65 -9.62 -4.30 -2.13
N PRO A 66 -10.57 -3.37 -1.86
CA PRO A 66 -10.67 -2.69 -0.58
C PRO A 66 -10.73 -3.62 0.64
N TYR A 67 -11.41 -4.76 0.52
CA TYR A 67 -11.53 -5.72 1.62
C TYR A 67 -10.17 -6.32 2.01
N ASN A 68 -9.39 -6.75 1.02
CA ASN A 68 -8.06 -7.29 1.26
C ASN A 68 -7.07 -6.21 1.72
N CYS A 69 -7.16 -4.98 1.20
CA CYS A 69 -6.36 -3.87 1.72
C CYS A 69 -6.68 -3.57 3.19
N MET A 70 -7.96 -3.62 3.58
CA MET A 70 -8.36 -3.51 4.98
C MET A 70 -7.75 -4.63 5.84
N ARG A 71 -7.78 -5.88 5.37
CA ARG A 71 -7.14 -7.02 6.08
C ARG A 71 -5.63 -6.84 6.23
N ILE A 72 -4.95 -6.27 5.24
CA ILE A 72 -3.52 -5.94 5.31
C ILE A 72 -3.26 -4.90 6.41
N ILE A 73 -4.06 -3.83 6.48
CA ILE A 73 -3.94 -2.81 7.54
C ILE A 73 -4.25 -3.40 8.92
N GLN A 74 -5.25 -4.27 9.05
CA GLN A 74 -5.51 -4.99 10.29
C GLN A 74 -4.34 -5.90 10.69
N GLY A 75 -3.71 -6.56 9.72
CA GLY A 75 -2.51 -7.37 9.96
C GLY A 75 -1.34 -6.54 10.46
N TYR A 76 -1.09 -5.38 9.84
CA TYR A 76 -0.12 -4.40 10.36
C TYR A 76 -0.45 -4.00 11.80
N ALA A 77 -1.71 -3.63 12.06
CA ALA A 77 -2.12 -3.09 13.34
C ALA A 77 -2.05 -4.09 14.50
N TYR A 78 -2.06 -5.39 14.20
CA TYR A 78 -1.88 -6.44 15.20
C TYR A 78 -0.54 -6.32 15.96
N HIS A 79 0.55 -6.00 15.26
CA HIS A 79 1.88 -5.85 15.86
C HIS A 79 2.27 -4.40 16.10
N HIS A 80 1.81 -3.47 15.26
CA HIS A 80 2.31 -2.09 15.24
C HIS A 80 1.29 -1.05 15.69
N GLY A 81 0.02 -1.43 15.92
CA GLY A 81 -1.04 -0.48 16.23
C GLY A 81 -1.44 0.38 15.02
N MET A 82 -1.84 1.63 15.25
CA MET A 82 -2.33 2.49 14.17
C MET A 82 -1.17 2.98 13.28
N PRO A 83 -1.26 2.86 11.94
CA PRO A 83 -0.27 3.47 11.03
C PRO A 83 -0.13 4.97 11.30
N ALA A 84 1.11 5.46 11.43
CA ALA A 84 1.37 6.86 11.77
C ALA A 84 1.44 7.77 10.53
N SER A 85 1.67 7.18 9.35
CA SER A 85 2.08 7.91 8.14
C SER A 85 1.10 7.78 6.97
N ILE A 86 -0.14 7.36 7.22
CA ILE A 86 -1.17 7.26 6.16
C ILE A 86 -1.41 8.63 5.54
N ASN A 87 -1.16 8.74 4.24
CA ASN A 87 -1.34 9.97 3.50
C ASN A 87 -1.57 9.65 2.04
N MET A 88 -2.59 10.29 1.47
CA MET A 88 -3.00 10.06 0.11
C MET A 88 -3.60 11.32 -0.49
N ILE A 89 -3.49 11.41 -1.81
CA ILE A 89 -4.16 12.43 -2.61
C ILE A 89 -4.92 11.81 -3.79
N GLY A 90 -4.65 10.54 -4.13
CA GLY A 90 -5.29 9.86 -5.26
C GLY A 90 -4.72 10.28 -6.62
N ASN A 91 -3.61 11.03 -6.63
CA ASN A 91 -2.96 11.51 -7.86
C ASN A 91 -1.48 11.11 -7.99
N GLN A 92 -0.90 10.47 -6.97
CA GLN A 92 0.50 10.00 -6.96
C GLN A 92 0.61 8.58 -6.38
N ALA A 93 -0.23 7.67 -6.87
CA ALA A 93 -0.44 6.34 -6.29
C ALA A 93 0.81 5.48 -6.11
N VAL A 94 1.21 4.72 -7.13
CA VAL A 94 2.31 3.75 -6.98
C VAL A 94 3.62 4.46 -6.64
N CYS A 95 3.91 5.59 -7.30
CA CYS A 95 5.15 6.32 -7.17
C CYS A 95 5.39 6.97 -5.79
N LEU A 96 4.37 7.60 -5.19
CA LEU A 96 4.48 8.24 -3.88
C LEU A 96 3.81 7.38 -2.81
N GLU A 97 2.50 7.16 -2.95
CA GLU A 97 1.67 6.58 -1.89
C GLU A 97 2.12 5.15 -1.55
N CYS A 98 2.45 4.31 -2.54
CA CYS A 98 2.87 2.93 -2.27
C CYS A 98 4.39 2.70 -2.30
N THR A 99 5.20 3.62 -2.84
CA THR A 99 6.66 3.42 -2.96
C THR A 99 7.46 4.41 -2.14
N ALA A 100 7.50 5.68 -2.54
CA ALA A 100 8.41 6.64 -1.93
C ALA A 100 8.07 6.94 -0.46
N ARG A 101 6.78 6.96 -0.12
CA ARG A 101 6.36 7.21 1.25
C ARG A 101 6.71 6.04 2.17
N PRO A 102 6.28 4.79 1.90
CA PRO A 102 6.69 3.65 2.74
C PRO A 102 8.19 3.50 2.89
N TYR A 103 8.95 3.70 1.80
CA TYR A 103 10.41 3.65 1.83
C TYR A 103 11.04 4.69 2.77
N VAL A 104 10.56 5.94 2.73
CA VAL A 104 11.17 7.05 3.48
C VAL A 104 10.65 7.13 4.91
N THR A 105 9.34 6.93 5.12
CA THR A 105 8.73 7.01 6.45
C THR A 105 8.90 5.73 7.24
N ARG A 106 9.28 4.62 6.59
CA ARG A 106 9.43 3.30 7.23
C ARG A 106 8.12 2.88 7.91
N ASP A 107 7.02 3.16 7.24
CA ASP A 107 5.66 2.91 7.73
C ASP A 107 4.74 2.56 6.56
N ILE A 108 3.77 1.70 6.78
CA ILE A 108 2.84 1.23 5.76
C ILE A 108 2.01 2.40 5.20
N ASN A 109 1.65 2.34 3.91
CA ASN A 109 0.69 3.28 3.35
C ASN A 109 -0.23 2.64 2.30
N ILE A 110 -1.40 3.24 2.12
CA ILE A 110 -2.47 2.78 1.23
C ILE A 110 -2.77 3.82 0.14
N SER A 111 -3.17 3.35 -1.03
CA SER A 111 -3.51 4.16 -2.20
C SER A 111 -4.84 3.73 -2.81
N LEU A 112 -5.62 4.72 -3.23
CA LEU A 112 -6.83 4.53 -4.04
C LEU A 112 -6.52 4.35 -5.54
N LEU A 113 -5.25 4.36 -5.91
CA LEU A 113 -4.74 4.41 -7.28
C LEU A 113 -5.12 5.70 -8.03
N CYS A 114 -4.18 6.24 -8.80
CA CYS A 114 -4.40 7.48 -9.53
C CYS A 114 -4.89 7.24 -10.95
N ILE A 115 -5.56 8.24 -11.53
CA ILE A 115 -6.09 8.15 -12.90
C ILE A 115 -4.98 7.82 -13.92
N GLY A 116 -3.77 8.34 -13.70
CA GLY A 116 -2.62 8.06 -14.55
C GLY A 116 -2.25 6.58 -14.60
N THR A 117 -2.13 5.93 -13.43
CA THR A 117 -1.79 4.50 -13.39
C THR A 117 -2.96 3.62 -13.81
N ARG A 118 -4.22 3.99 -13.48
CA ARG A 118 -5.41 3.29 -13.98
C ARG A 118 -5.44 3.25 -15.51
N HIS A 119 -5.17 4.37 -16.16
CA HIS A 119 -5.14 4.43 -17.62
C HIS A 119 -3.93 3.71 -18.23
N ARG A 120 -2.75 3.79 -17.61
CA ARG A 120 -1.49 3.27 -18.18
C ARG A 120 -1.25 1.79 -17.90
N ALA A 121 -1.72 1.28 -16.77
CA ALA A 121 -1.53 -0.10 -16.32
C ALA A 121 -2.84 -0.91 -16.27
N GLY A 122 -4.00 -0.28 -16.50
CA GLY A 122 -5.27 -0.97 -16.67
C GLY A 122 -5.99 -1.35 -15.37
N TRP A 123 -5.68 -0.68 -14.25
CA TRP A 123 -6.30 -1.02 -12.97
C TRP A 123 -7.82 -0.74 -12.92
N GLY A 124 -8.59 -1.72 -12.46
CA GLY A 124 -10.05 -1.70 -12.31
C GLY A 124 -10.55 -0.85 -11.15
N ASN A 125 -11.78 -0.34 -11.24
CA ASN A 125 -12.35 0.62 -10.29
C ASN A 125 -12.41 0.14 -8.83
N ASP A 126 -12.41 -1.17 -8.63
CA ASP A 126 -12.43 -1.86 -7.34
C ASP A 126 -11.03 -2.27 -6.86
N GLU A 127 -9.97 -1.80 -7.50
CA GLU A 127 -8.59 -2.04 -7.09
C GLU A 127 -8.01 -0.86 -6.30
N MET A 128 -7.25 -1.21 -5.28
CA MET A 128 -6.46 -0.36 -4.40
C MET A 128 -5.04 -0.94 -4.31
N ALA A 129 -4.12 -0.18 -3.71
CA ALA A 129 -2.77 -0.68 -3.46
C ALA A 129 -2.27 -0.35 -2.06
N VAL A 130 -1.37 -1.19 -1.55
CA VAL A 130 -0.66 -1.01 -0.29
C VAL A 130 0.84 -1.11 -0.57
N GLY A 131 1.61 -0.20 0.02
CA GLY A 131 3.06 -0.31 0.09
C GLY A 131 3.49 -0.66 1.50
N VAL A 132 4.19 -1.78 1.65
CA VAL A 132 4.66 -2.30 2.94
C VAL A 132 6.19 -2.26 2.97
N PRO A 133 6.82 -1.53 3.90
CA PRO A 133 8.27 -1.56 4.10
C PRO A 133 8.78 -2.99 4.39
N GLN A 134 9.98 -3.30 3.93
CA GLN A 134 10.61 -4.63 4.06
C GLN A 134 10.53 -5.19 5.48
N GLU A 135 10.90 -4.36 6.46
CA GLU A 135 10.98 -4.70 7.87
C GLU A 135 9.64 -5.08 8.51
N GLN A 136 8.52 -4.63 7.93
CA GLN A 136 7.17 -4.86 8.46
C GLN A 136 6.44 -6.00 7.76
N PHE A 137 6.92 -6.44 6.58
CA PHE A 137 6.16 -7.36 5.74
C PHE A 137 5.86 -8.71 6.42
N ALA A 138 6.81 -9.27 7.16
CA ALA A 138 6.61 -10.53 7.88
C ALA A 138 5.56 -10.38 8.99
N ASP A 139 5.63 -9.30 9.76
CA ASP A 139 4.69 -9.00 10.85
C ASP A 139 3.28 -8.75 10.29
N VAL A 140 3.16 -8.06 9.15
CA VAL A 140 1.88 -7.89 8.45
C VAL A 140 1.27 -9.24 8.07
N VAL A 141 2.06 -10.16 7.51
CA VAL A 141 1.59 -11.50 7.13
C VAL A 141 1.17 -12.30 8.37
N ASP A 142 1.97 -12.30 9.43
CA ASP A 142 1.62 -12.97 10.68
C ASP A 142 0.34 -12.37 11.29
N GLY A 143 0.24 -11.05 11.39
CA GLY A 143 -0.93 -10.37 11.93
C GLY A 143 -2.21 -10.65 11.14
N ILE A 144 -2.13 -10.79 9.81
CA ILE A 144 -3.26 -11.30 9.01
C ILE A 144 -3.66 -12.68 9.53
N VAL A 145 -2.71 -13.62 9.64
CA VAL A 145 -2.96 -15.01 10.08
C VAL A 145 -3.54 -15.06 11.50
N GLN A 146 -2.95 -14.33 12.45
CA GLN A 146 -3.38 -14.31 13.85
C GLN A 146 -4.81 -13.77 14.01
N THR A 147 -5.24 -12.88 13.11
CA THR A 147 -6.56 -12.23 13.17
C THR A 147 -7.62 -12.91 12.30
N ILE A 148 -7.30 -13.98 11.54
CA ILE A 148 -8.29 -14.68 10.69
C ILE A 148 -9.52 -15.10 11.48
N ASN A 149 -9.31 -15.67 12.67
CA ASN A 149 -10.41 -16.17 13.48
C ASN A 149 -11.34 -15.02 13.85
N GLN A 150 -10.80 -13.97 14.46
CA GLN A 150 -11.56 -12.82 14.95
C GLN A 150 -12.25 -12.05 13.82
N MET A 151 -11.61 -11.87 12.66
CA MET A 151 -12.05 -10.89 11.66
C MET A 151 -12.84 -11.49 10.48
N GLU A 152 -12.62 -12.77 10.14
CA GLU A 152 -13.20 -13.37 8.94
C GLU A 152 -14.56 -14.03 9.22
N SER A 153 -15.43 -13.99 8.20
CA SER A 153 -16.66 -14.78 8.19
C SER A 153 -16.34 -16.26 7.98
N ASP A 154 -17.26 -17.16 8.34
CA ASP A 154 -17.07 -18.60 8.09
C ASP A 154 -16.96 -18.90 6.58
N ALA A 155 -17.68 -18.16 5.74
CA ALA A 155 -17.56 -18.26 4.28
C ALA A 155 -16.14 -17.92 3.79
N ASN A 156 -15.55 -16.84 4.30
CA ASN A 156 -14.18 -16.46 3.98
C ASN A 156 -13.17 -17.46 4.54
N LYS A 157 -13.39 -17.95 5.77
CA LYS A 157 -12.57 -18.97 6.42
C LYS A 157 -12.49 -20.26 5.59
N GLU A 158 -13.61 -20.72 5.03
CA GLU A 158 -13.61 -21.87 4.11
C GLU A 158 -12.77 -21.60 2.85
N MET A 159 -12.92 -20.42 2.25
CA MET A 159 -12.11 -20.02 1.09
C MET A 159 -10.61 -19.97 1.41
N ILE A 160 -10.24 -19.39 2.56
CA ILE A 160 -8.85 -19.30 3.04
C ILE A 160 -8.30 -20.70 3.27
N LYS A 161 -9.02 -21.54 4.03
CA LYS A 161 -8.63 -22.93 4.32
C LYS A 161 -8.38 -23.73 3.05
N LYS A 162 -9.25 -23.59 2.05
CA LYS A 162 -9.07 -24.22 0.72
C LYS A 162 -7.80 -23.74 0.03
N LYS A 163 -7.58 -22.43 -0.09
CA LYS A 163 -6.40 -21.86 -0.75
C LYS A 163 -5.09 -22.27 -0.08
N PHE A 164 -5.05 -22.29 1.25
CA PHE A 164 -3.87 -22.70 2.01
C PHE A 164 -3.58 -24.19 1.84
N ARG A 165 -4.61 -25.05 1.85
CA ARG A 165 -4.48 -26.47 1.55
C ARG A 165 -3.92 -26.71 0.16
N ASP A 166 -4.43 -26.01 -0.86
CA ASP A 166 -3.98 -26.15 -2.25
C ASP A 166 -2.51 -25.72 -2.45
N LYS A 167 -1.95 -24.97 -1.50
CA LYS A 167 -0.53 -24.54 -1.44
C LYS A 167 0.31 -25.32 -0.43
N ASN A 168 -0.26 -26.33 0.25
CA ASN A 168 0.38 -27.10 1.33
C ASN A 168 0.89 -26.23 2.50
N ILE A 169 0.18 -25.13 2.80
CA ILE A 169 0.52 -24.25 3.93
C ILE A 169 -0.39 -24.62 5.12
N PRO A 170 0.17 -25.08 6.26
CA PRO A 170 -0.63 -25.43 7.43
C PRO A 170 -1.26 -24.17 8.04
N ILE A 171 -2.53 -24.26 8.42
CA ILE A 171 -3.25 -23.17 9.08
C ILE A 171 -4.32 -23.71 10.03
N SER A 172 -4.46 -23.08 11.19
CA SER A 172 -5.47 -23.42 12.20
C SER A 172 -6.59 -22.37 12.19
N ILE A 173 -7.79 -22.79 11.79
CA ILE A 173 -8.97 -21.92 11.65
C ILE A 173 -10.11 -22.43 12.53
N ARG A 174 -10.74 -21.51 13.25
CA ARG A 174 -11.88 -21.71 14.14
C ARG A 174 -13.13 -21.15 13.48
N PHE A 175 -14.08 -22.02 13.16
CA PHE A 175 -15.39 -21.64 12.64
C PHE A 175 -16.32 -21.18 13.76
N HIS A 176 -17.33 -20.38 13.43
CA HIS A 176 -18.30 -19.82 14.38
C HIS A 176 -17.65 -19.01 15.51
N TYR A 177 -16.52 -18.41 15.22
CA TYR A 177 -15.73 -17.65 16.19
C TYR A 177 -15.16 -16.43 15.49
N ASN A 178 -15.91 -15.33 15.45
CA ASN A 178 -15.46 -14.02 14.98
C ASN A 178 -16.13 -12.93 15.86
N TYR A 179 -15.58 -11.72 15.89
CA TYR A 179 -15.90 -10.75 16.95
C TYR A 179 -17.32 -10.15 16.86
N TYR A 180 -17.98 -10.27 15.71
CA TYR A 180 -19.27 -9.62 15.43
C TYR A 180 -20.47 -10.58 15.41
N MET A 181 -20.27 -11.86 15.71
CA MET A 181 -21.38 -12.83 15.81
C MET A 181 -22.04 -12.85 17.19
N ASP A 182 -21.39 -12.28 18.21
CA ASP A 182 -21.92 -12.15 19.58
C ASP A 182 -22.61 -10.78 19.83
N CYS A 183 -22.86 -10.01 18.77
CA CYS A 183 -23.43 -8.65 18.83
C CYS A 183 -24.92 -8.60 18.48
#